data_AF-A0A127CIZ4-F1
#
_entry.id   AF-A0A127CIZ4-F1
#
_cell.length_a   1.000
_cell.length_b   1.000
_cell.length_c   1.000
_cell.angle_alpha   90.00
_cell.angle_beta   90.00
_cell.angle_gamma   90.00
#
_symmetry.space_group_name_H-M   'P 1'
#
loop_
_entity.id
_entity.type
_entity.pdbx_description
1 polymer ?
#
loop_
_entity_poly.entity_id
_entity_poly.type
_entity_poly.pdbx_seq_one_letter_code
_entity_poly.pdbx_strand_id
1 'polypeptide(L)'
;MATTTLTPDSANALNPDLDHDTLGYLLSLAYPEAEPGRDFRTGHIVDDDTGARVGSAVILDWQVDAAFPTPDDLHELVDAHRDAVETFARERANRALRHAVDAERDRRIAAGFVFNGVLYQSRAEDRENIAGAATAALGAMIDGAVAGDYRWHGGNSDFVWIAADNSTHKMDAATLYALGQAALAHKQAHIFAARALKDLSPIPEDFASDRHWPE
;
A
#
# COMPACT_ATOMS: atom_id res chain seq x y z
N MET A 1 -17.95 -7.81 34.58
CA MET A 1 -18.19 -7.64 33.14
C MET A 1 -18.61 -6.20 32.94
N ALA A 2 -17.78 -5.38 32.29
CA ALA A 2 -18.11 -3.98 32.06
C ALA A 2 -19.23 -3.92 31.02
N THR A 3 -20.35 -3.28 31.38
CA THR A 3 -21.48 -3.05 30.49
C THR A 3 -21.01 -2.08 29.40
N THR A 4 -20.93 -2.56 28.15
CA THR A 4 -20.68 -1.68 27.00
C THR A 4 -21.91 -0.81 26.79
N THR A 5 -21.86 0.43 27.28
CA THR A 5 -22.89 1.43 27.01
C THR A 5 -22.71 1.92 25.58
N LEU A 6 -23.29 1.21 24.62
CA LEU A 6 -23.45 1.72 23.25
C LEU A 6 -24.49 2.85 23.31
N THR A 7 -24.09 4.08 23.01
CA THR A 7 -25.00 5.23 22.87
C THR A 7 -25.06 5.65 21.41
N PRO A 8 -26.02 5.09 20.64
CA PRO A 8 -26.27 5.50 19.24
C PRO A 8 -26.46 7.01 19.09
N ASP A 9 -26.93 7.69 20.15
CA ASP A 9 -27.20 9.13 20.14
C ASP A 9 -25.96 10.01 20.30
N SER A 10 -24.82 9.48 20.77
CA SER A 10 -23.64 10.32 21.12
C SER A 10 -23.07 11.11 19.95
N ALA A 11 -23.16 10.58 18.72
CA ALA A 11 -22.61 11.22 17.53
C ALA A 11 -23.64 11.40 16.41
N ASN A 12 -24.88 11.76 16.76
CA ASN A 12 -25.86 12.21 15.78
C ASN A 12 -25.21 13.23 14.82
N ALA A 13 -25.04 12.80 13.56
CA ALA A 13 -24.50 13.53 12.41
C ALA A 13 -23.56 14.70 12.75
N LEU A 14 -22.43 14.44 13.42
CA LEU A 14 -21.38 15.45 13.56
C LEU A 14 -21.05 16.00 12.16
N ASN A 15 -20.92 17.32 12.07
CA ASN A 15 -20.50 18.00 10.85
C ASN A 15 -19.16 18.72 11.10
N PRO A 16 -18.05 18.24 10.51
CA PRO A 16 -17.96 17.20 9.49
C PRO A 16 -18.16 15.77 10.02
N ASP A 17 -18.48 14.84 9.10
CA ASP A 17 -18.53 13.41 9.41
C ASP A 17 -17.15 12.92 9.86
N LEU A 18 -17.03 12.50 11.11
CA LEU A 18 -15.74 12.07 11.68
C LEU A 18 -15.57 10.56 11.55
N ASP A 19 -14.41 10.11 11.06
CA ASP A 19 -14.01 8.71 11.20
C ASP A 19 -13.59 8.38 12.65
N HIS A 20 -13.49 7.09 12.99
CA HIS A 20 -13.22 6.67 14.37
C HIS A 20 -11.88 7.19 14.92
N ASP A 21 -10.86 7.28 14.08
CA ASP A 21 -9.55 7.83 14.46
C ASP A 21 -9.65 9.35 14.71
N THR A 22 -10.41 10.05 13.88
CA THR A 22 -10.59 11.50 13.95
C THR A 22 -11.40 11.90 15.18
N LEU A 23 -12.46 11.16 15.51
CA LEU A 23 -13.16 11.32 16.80
C LEU A 23 -12.24 10.99 17.98
N GLY A 24 -11.43 9.94 17.88
CA GLY A 24 -10.47 9.59 18.92
C GLY A 24 -9.43 10.68 19.15
N TYR A 25 -8.96 11.32 18.08
CA TYR A 25 -8.05 12.46 18.14
C TYR A 25 -8.70 13.69 18.77
N LEU A 26 -9.95 14.00 18.39
CA LEU A 26 -10.72 15.09 19.01
C LEU A 26 -10.82 14.91 20.53
N LEU A 27 -11.19 13.71 20.98
CA LEU A 27 -11.27 13.40 22.42
C LEU A 27 -9.91 13.48 23.11
N SER A 28 -8.83 13.11 22.43
CA SER A 28 -7.46 13.25 22.96
C SER A 28 -7.06 14.72 23.13
N LEU A 29 -7.58 15.64 22.31
CA LEU A 29 -7.36 17.07 22.47
C LEU A 29 -8.14 17.64 23.67
N ALA A 30 -9.38 17.20 23.83
CA ALA A 30 -10.27 17.65 24.90
C ALA A 30 -9.91 17.07 26.28
N TYR A 31 -9.40 15.83 26.30
CA TYR A 31 -9.08 15.06 27.49
C TYR A 31 -7.64 14.53 27.41
N PRO A 32 -6.61 15.40 27.54
CA PRO A 32 -5.22 15.04 27.28
C PRO A 32 -4.62 14.01 28.25
N GLU A 33 -5.23 13.84 29.43
CA GLU A 33 -4.82 12.85 30.42
C GLU A 33 -5.45 11.46 30.18
N ALA A 34 -6.40 11.35 29.24
CA ALA A 34 -7.05 10.09 28.89
C ALA A 34 -6.29 9.35 27.78
N GLU A 35 -6.10 8.05 27.95
CA GLU A 35 -5.42 7.17 26.99
C GLU A 35 -6.44 6.54 26.00
N PRO A 36 -6.35 6.84 24.69
CA PRO A 36 -7.19 6.18 23.68
C PRO A 36 -7.00 4.65 23.69
N GLY A 37 -8.09 3.89 23.58
CA GLY A 37 -8.08 2.43 23.63
C GLY A 37 -8.16 1.84 25.03
N ARG A 38 -7.80 2.62 26.07
CA ARG A 38 -7.89 2.25 27.48
C ARG A 38 -9.02 2.99 28.18
N ASP A 39 -8.97 4.32 28.18
CA ASP A 39 -9.90 5.17 28.91
C ASP A 39 -11.12 5.54 28.07
N PHE A 40 -11.01 5.48 26.74
CA PHE A 40 -12.16 5.55 25.84
C PHE A 40 -11.90 4.78 24.55
N ARG A 41 -12.96 4.37 23.85
CA ARG A 41 -12.90 3.73 22.53
C ARG A 41 -13.91 4.35 21.58
N THR A 42 -13.53 4.49 20.32
CA THR A 42 -14.37 5.02 19.25
C THR A 42 -14.58 3.95 18.17
N GLY A 43 -15.66 4.05 17.41
CA GLY A 43 -15.92 3.15 16.30
C GLY A 43 -17.11 3.57 15.45
N HIS A 44 -17.33 2.86 14.34
CA HIS A 44 -18.46 3.11 13.46
C HIS A 44 -19.60 2.15 13.74
N ILE A 45 -20.82 2.70 13.72
CA ILE A 45 -22.03 1.89 13.55
C ILE A 45 -22.14 1.54 12.07
N VAL A 46 -22.32 0.25 11.80
CA VAL A 46 -22.51 -0.29 10.45
C VAL A 46 -23.89 -0.90 10.32
N ASP A 47 -24.43 -0.87 9.11
CA ASP A 47 -25.65 -1.55 8.74
C ASP A 47 -25.36 -3.06 8.67
N ASP A 48 -26.16 -3.87 9.37
CA ASP A 48 -25.88 -5.30 9.55
C ASP A 48 -26.01 -6.10 8.24
N ASP A 49 -26.81 -5.62 7.28
CA ASP A 49 -27.06 -6.31 6.01
C ASP A 49 -26.00 -5.97 4.96
N THR A 50 -25.55 -4.71 4.92
CA THR A 50 -24.65 -4.19 3.89
C THR A 50 -23.20 -4.00 4.37
N GLY A 51 -22.98 -3.92 5.68
CA GLY A 51 -21.71 -3.52 6.28
C GLY A 51 -21.36 -2.05 6.06
N ALA A 52 -22.26 -1.25 5.50
CA ALA A 52 -22.03 0.16 5.22
C ALA A 52 -22.07 0.99 6.51
N ARG A 53 -21.25 2.05 6.58
CA ARG A 53 -21.29 3.00 7.69
C ARG A 53 -22.62 3.76 7.71
N VAL A 54 -23.24 3.85 8.88
CA VAL A 54 -24.54 4.52 9.09
C VAL A 54 -24.35 6.00 9.50
N GLY A 55 -23.11 6.43 9.77
CA GLY A 55 -22.78 7.84 10.04
C GLY A 55 -21.38 8.05 10.61
N SER A 56 -21.26 9.11 11.40
CA SER A 56 -20.06 9.48 12.15
C SER A 56 -19.67 8.39 13.13
N ALA A 57 -18.39 8.38 13.51
CA ALA A 57 -17.95 7.54 14.60
C ALA A 57 -18.67 7.91 15.89
N VAL A 58 -18.91 6.91 16.75
CA VAL A 58 -19.49 7.04 18.08
C VAL A 58 -18.46 6.66 19.13
N ILE A 59 -18.70 7.08 20.37
CA ILE A 59 -17.96 6.59 21.54
C ILE A 59 -18.57 5.24 21.95
N LEU A 60 -17.74 4.20 21.97
CA LEU A 60 -18.12 2.84 22.32
C LEU A 60 -17.88 2.53 23.81
N ASP A 61 -16.93 3.23 24.43
CA ASP A 61 -16.51 3.02 25.82
C ASP A 61 -16.01 4.34 26.41
N TRP A 62 -16.31 4.59 27.68
CA TRP A 62 -15.96 5.82 28.38
C TRP A 62 -15.65 5.53 29.85
N GLN A 63 -14.37 5.65 30.20
CA GLN A 63 -13.79 5.41 31.52
C GLN A 63 -12.94 6.61 31.97
N VAL A 64 -13.07 7.74 31.28
CA VAL A 64 -12.46 9.01 31.67
C VAL A 64 -13.16 9.53 32.93
N ASP A 65 -12.39 10.08 33.87
CA ASP A 65 -12.91 10.76 35.07
C ASP A 65 -13.51 12.13 34.72
N ALA A 66 -14.52 12.11 33.84
CA ALA A 66 -15.26 13.25 33.34
C ALA A 66 -16.66 12.78 32.91
N ALA A 67 -17.60 13.73 32.83
CA ALA A 67 -18.92 13.44 32.29
C ALA A 67 -18.82 12.91 30.86
N PHE A 68 -19.68 11.93 30.52
CA PHE A 68 -19.79 11.45 29.15
C PHE A 68 -20.26 12.61 28.25
N PRO A 69 -19.54 12.92 27.15
CA PRO A 69 -19.87 14.06 26.31
C PRO A 69 -21.20 13.82 25.59
N THR A 70 -22.09 14.80 25.70
CA THR A 70 -23.34 14.85 24.94
C THR A 70 -23.05 15.20 23.47
N PRO A 71 -24.03 15.03 22.56
CA PRO A 71 -23.85 15.45 21.17
C PRO A 71 -23.53 16.94 21.04
N ASP A 72 -24.12 17.80 21.86
CA ASP A 72 -23.83 19.23 21.86
C ASP A 72 -22.39 19.50 22.33
N ASP A 73 -21.92 18.80 23.37
CA ASP A 73 -20.52 18.88 23.81
C ASP A 73 -19.58 18.47 22.66
N LEU A 74 -19.89 17.40 21.92
CA LEU A 74 -19.06 16.99 20.78
C LEU A 74 -19.05 18.02 19.65
N HIS A 75 -20.17 18.68 19.35
CA HIS A 75 -20.20 19.78 18.39
C HIS A 75 -19.33 20.96 18.84
N GLU A 76 -19.44 21.35 20.12
CA GLU A 76 -18.61 22.41 20.71
C GLU A 76 -17.12 22.04 20.66
N LEU A 77 -16.77 20.79 20.95
CA LEU A 77 -15.39 20.30 20.84
C LEU A 77 -14.88 20.35 19.40
N VAL A 78 -15.69 19.92 18.42
CA VAL A 78 -15.34 20.01 17.00
C VAL A 78 -15.08 21.47 16.60
N ASP A 79 -15.94 22.40 17.02
CA ASP A 79 -15.76 23.82 16.73
C ASP A 79 -14.50 24.39 17.40
N ALA A 80 -14.23 24.02 18.65
CA ALA A 80 -13.05 24.46 19.39
C ALA A 80 -11.73 23.94 18.80
N HIS A 81 -11.76 22.76 18.17
CA HIS A 81 -10.57 22.07 17.64
C HIS A 81 -10.55 21.88 16.12
N ARG A 82 -11.40 22.63 15.39
CA ARG A 82 -11.65 22.46 13.95
C ARG A 82 -10.37 22.32 13.12
N ASP A 83 -9.47 23.29 13.22
CA ASP A 83 -8.23 23.32 12.41
C ASP A 83 -7.32 22.12 12.69
N ALA A 84 -7.25 21.69 13.96
CA ALA A 84 -6.43 20.54 14.37
C ALA A 84 -7.02 19.23 13.85
N VAL A 85 -8.34 19.06 13.99
CA VAL A 85 -9.08 17.89 13.50
C VAL A 85 -9.01 17.77 11.98
N GLU A 86 -9.23 18.88 11.25
CA GLU A 86 -9.14 18.90 9.79
C GLU A 86 -7.71 18.59 9.31
N THR A 87 -6.70 19.11 9.99
CA THR A 87 -5.30 18.81 9.69
C THR A 87 -4.99 17.33 9.91
N PHE A 88 -5.42 16.77 11.04
CA PHE A 88 -5.24 15.34 11.35
C PHE A 88 -5.91 14.44 10.30
N ALA A 89 -7.17 14.73 9.95
CA ALA A 89 -7.92 13.98 8.96
C ALA A 89 -7.24 14.04 7.58
N ARG A 90 -6.80 15.23 7.15
CA ARG A 90 -6.08 15.43 5.88
C ARG A 90 -4.76 14.68 5.84
N GLU A 91 -3.95 14.75 6.91
CA GLU A 91 -2.67 14.03 6.98
C GLU A 91 -2.87 12.52 6.97
N ARG A 92 -3.89 12.02 7.67
CA ARG A 92 -4.25 10.61 7.67
C ARG A 92 -4.68 10.14 6.28
N ALA A 93 -5.58 10.89 5.62
CA ALA A 93 -6.00 10.60 4.25
C ALA A 93 -4.81 10.58 3.28
N ASN A 94 -3.89 11.54 3.41
CA ASN A 94 -2.66 11.57 2.61
C ASN A 94 -1.77 10.34 2.88
N ARG A 95 -1.58 9.93 4.14
CA ARG A 95 -0.85 8.68 4.46
C ARG A 95 -1.50 7.46 3.81
N ALA A 96 -2.82 7.33 3.91
CA ALA A 96 -3.56 6.23 3.27
C ALA A 96 -3.37 6.21 1.75
N LEU A 97 -3.42 7.39 1.10
CA LEU A 97 -3.21 7.51 -0.34
C LEU A 97 -1.76 7.16 -0.75
N ARG A 98 -0.77 7.55 0.05
CA ARG A 98 0.63 7.14 -0.16
C ARG A 98 0.81 5.63 -0.07
N HIS A 99 0.15 4.98 0.89
CA HIS A 99 0.14 3.53 0.98
C HIS A 99 -0.55 2.87 -0.22
N ALA A 100 -1.64 3.46 -0.72
CA ALA A 100 -2.31 2.97 -1.93
C ALA A 100 -1.41 3.06 -3.17
N VAL A 101 -0.63 4.14 -3.32
CA VAL A 101 0.39 4.26 -4.38
C VAL A 101 1.50 3.20 -4.24
N ASP A 102 1.95 2.92 -3.01
CA ASP A 102 2.94 1.88 -2.75
C ASP A 102 2.40 0.48 -3.10
N ALA A 103 1.14 0.19 -2.75
CA ALA A 103 0.49 -1.07 -3.09
C ALA A 103 0.32 -1.25 -4.61
N GLU A 104 -0.05 -0.17 -5.32
CA GLU A 104 -0.19 -0.19 -6.78
C GLU A 104 1.15 -0.41 -7.49
N ARG A 105 2.21 0.24 -7.01
CA ARG A 105 3.58 -0.03 -7.46
C ARG A 105 3.92 -1.51 -7.33
N ASP A 106 3.69 -2.08 -6.15
CA ASP A 106 4.08 -3.45 -5.85
C ASP A 106 3.26 -4.45 -6.68
N ARG A 107 1.98 -4.17 -6.90
CA ARG A 107 1.11 -4.94 -7.82
C ARG A 107 1.68 -4.95 -9.24
N ARG A 108 2.03 -3.78 -9.78
CA ARG A 108 2.55 -3.65 -11.16
C ARG A 108 3.94 -4.29 -11.33
N ILE A 109 4.84 -4.09 -10.36
CA ILE A 109 6.14 -4.79 -10.38
C ILE A 109 5.91 -6.30 -10.43
N ALA A 110 5.02 -6.83 -9.59
CA ALA A 110 4.74 -8.26 -9.51
C ALA A 110 3.98 -8.82 -10.73
N ALA A 111 3.30 -7.98 -11.52
CA ALA A 111 2.55 -8.39 -12.71
C ALA A 111 3.44 -8.92 -13.84
N GLY A 112 4.75 -8.69 -13.76
CA GLY A 112 5.72 -9.13 -14.77
C GLY A 112 6.17 -7.99 -15.68
N PHE A 113 7.03 -8.32 -16.65
CA PHE A 113 7.54 -7.39 -17.65
C PHE A 113 7.77 -8.11 -18.97
N VAL A 114 7.65 -7.39 -20.08
CA VAL A 114 7.91 -7.93 -21.41
C VAL A 114 9.39 -7.79 -21.76
N PHE A 115 10.01 -8.88 -22.18
CA PHE A 115 11.37 -8.90 -22.70
C PHE A 115 11.40 -9.72 -23.99
N ASN A 116 11.93 -9.14 -25.07
CA ASN A 116 11.95 -9.76 -26.41
C ASN A 116 10.57 -10.30 -26.85
N GLY A 117 9.49 -9.57 -26.54
CA GLY A 117 8.11 -9.94 -26.89
C GLY A 117 7.50 -11.04 -26.02
N VAL A 118 8.18 -11.48 -24.95
CA VAL A 118 7.72 -12.52 -24.03
C VAL A 118 7.50 -11.94 -22.64
N LEU A 119 6.37 -12.27 -22.01
CA LEU A 119 6.07 -11.86 -20.63
C LEU A 119 6.78 -12.79 -19.63
N TYR A 120 7.59 -12.22 -18.75
CA TYR A 120 8.25 -12.93 -17.65
C TYR A 120 7.67 -12.53 -16.30
N GLN A 121 7.59 -13.50 -15.38
CA GLN A 121 7.15 -13.27 -14.02
C GLN A 121 8.19 -12.43 -13.26
N SER A 122 7.71 -11.57 -12.35
CA SER A 122 8.57 -10.65 -11.61
C SER A 122 8.09 -10.50 -10.17
N ARG A 123 7.64 -11.58 -9.52
CA ARG A 123 7.40 -11.58 -8.06
C ARG A 123 8.74 -11.51 -7.32
N ALA A 124 8.70 -11.41 -5.99
CA ALA A 124 9.93 -11.28 -5.20
C ALA A 124 10.93 -12.41 -5.45
N GLU A 125 10.47 -13.65 -5.37
CA GLU A 125 11.26 -14.85 -5.65
C GLU A 125 11.72 -14.92 -7.11
N ASP A 126 10.84 -14.60 -8.07
CA ASP A 126 11.20 -14.61 -9.49
C ASP A 126 12.35 -13.64 -9.78
N ARG A 127 12.32 -12.44 -9.19
CA ARG A 127 13.40 -11.45 -9.36
C ARG A 127 14.69 -11.89 -8.70
N GLU A 128 14.63 -12.57 -7.57
CA GLU A 128 15.81 -13.16 -6.91
C GLU A 128 16.44 -14.23 -7.80
N ASN A 129 15.61 -15.13 -8.36
CA ASN A 129 16.04 -16.15 -9.30
C ASN A 129 16.66 -15.55 -10.56
N ILE A 130 15.99 -14.55 -11.17
CA ILE A 130 16.51 -13.83 -12.34
C ILE A 130 17.86 -13.18 -12.02
N ALA A 131 17.98 -12.52 -10.86
CA ALA A 131 19.22 -11.87 -10.45
C ALA A 131 20.37 -12.87 -10.29
N GLY A 132 20.14 -13.98 -9.57
CA GLY A 132 21.14 -15.03 -9.41
C GLY A 132 21.57 -15.66 -10.74
N ALA A 133 20.61 -15.93 -11.63
CA ALA A 133 20.87 -16.47 -12.95
C ALA A 133 21.63 -15.48 -13.85
N ALA A 134 21.29 -14.19 -13.80
CA ALA A 134 22.01 -13.13 -14.51
C ALA A 134 23.44 -12.94 -13.99
N THR A 135 23.68 -13.07 -12.67
CA THR A 135 25.04 -13.05 -12.11
C THR A 135 25.87 -14.25 -12.60
N ALA A 136 25.29 -15.45 -12.63
CA ALA A 136 25.97 -16.63 -13.18
C ALA A 136 26.29 -16.45 -14.67
N ALA A 137 25.34 -15.90 -15.44
CA ALA A 137 25.53 -15.59 -16.85
C ALA A 137 26.67 -14.59 -17.08
N LEU A 138 26.77 -13.54 -16.25
CA LEU A 138 27.87 -12.59 -16.31
C LEU A 138 29.22 -13.26 -16.05
N GLY A 139 29.30 -14.18 -15.08
CA GLY A 139 30.50 -14.99 -14.83
C GLY A 139 30.89 -15.82 -16.05
N ALA A 140 29.93 -16.52 -16.65
CA ALA A 140 30.18 -17.32 -17.86
C ALA A 140 30.65 -16.45 -19.05
N MET A 141 30.11 -15.24 -19.21
CA MET A 141 30.58 -14.28 -20.23
C MET A 141 32.03 -13.86 -20.00
N ILE A 142 32.43 -13.64 -18.74
CA ILE A 142 33.83 -13.32 -18.38
C ILE A 142 34.75 -14.52 -18.71
N ASP A 143 34.26 -15.75 -18.48
CA ASP A 143 34.98 -16.99 -18.80
C ASP A 143 34.95 -17.35 -20.30
N GLY A 144 34.32 -16.52 -21.14
CA GLY A 144 34.37 -16.63 -22.60
C GLY A 144 33.17 -17.32 -23.24
N ALA A 145 32.05 -17.49 -22.53
CA ALA A 145 30.80 -17.95 -23.14
C ALA A 145 30.38 -17.00 -24.28
N VAL A 146 30.05 -17.58 -25.44
CA VAL A 146 29.72 -16.83 -26.66
C VAL A 146 28.23 -16.88 -26.97
N ALA A 147 27.76 -15.96 -27.82
CA ALA A 147 26.38 -15.96 -28.28
C ALA A 147 26.02 -17.30 -28.96
N GLY A 148 24.83 -17.81 -28.68
CA GLY A 148 24.35 -19.11 -29.14
C GLY A 148 24.90 -20.33 -28.40
N ASP A 149 25.84 -20.17 -27.46
CA ASP A 149 26.19 -21.24 -26.51
C ASP A 149 25.10 -21.33 -25.44
N TYR A 150 24.23 -22.35 -25.53
CA TYR A 150 23.20 -22.63 -24.53
C TYR A 150 23.68 -23.57 -23.42
N ARG A 151 24.96 -24.00 -23.43
CA ARG A 151 25.59 -24.85 -22.42
C ARG A 151 26.55 -24.09 -21.51
N TRP A 152 26.53 -22.76 -21.59
CA TRP A 152 27.32 -21.84 -20.77
C TRP A 152 27.24 -22.11 -19.26
N HIS A 153 26.15 -22.72 -18.79
CA HIS A 153 25.92 -23.08 -17.38
C HIS A 153 26.58 -24.40 -16.92
N GLY A 154 27.23 -25.13 -17.83
CA GLY A 154 27.96 -26.37 -17.53
C GLY A 154 27.11 -27.65 -17.46
N GLY A 155 25.81 -27.57 -17.72
CA GLY A 155 24.92 -28.74 -17.74
C GLY A 155 24.88 -29.53 -19.06
N ASN A 156 24.32 -30.74 -18.99
CA ASN A 156 24.16 -31.64 -20.14
C ASN A 156 22.94 -31.33 -21.04
N SER A 157 22.18 -30.29 -20.71
CA SER A 157 21.04 -29.78 -21.50
C SER A 157 21.16 -28.27 -21.72
N ASP A 158 20.47 -27.76 -22.74
CA ASP A 158 20.43 -26.33 -23.03
C ASP A 158 19.78 -25.58 -21.85
N PHE A 159 20.31 -24.40 -21.51
CA PHE A 159 19.68 -23.51 -20.55
C PHE A 159 18.35 -23.01 -21.12
N VAL A 160 17.28 -23.10 -20.33
CA VAL A 160 15.97 -22.55 -20.67
C VAL A 160 15.41 -21.76 -19.49
N TRP A 161 14.74 -20.65 -19.80
CA TRP A 161 13.90 -19.94 -18.84
C TRP A 161 12.44 -20.23 -19.12
N ILE A 162 11.61 -20.26 -18.06
CA ILE A 162 10.16 -20.47 -18.17
C ILE A 162 9.47 -19.11 -18.10
N ALA A 163 8.74 -18.75 -19.15
CA ALA A 163 7.96 -17.52 -19.23
C ALA A 163 6.66 -17.61 -18.42
N ALA A 164 5.95 -16.49 -18.27
CA ALA A 164 4.73 -16.43 -17.48
C ALA A 164 3.59 -17.34 -17.98
N ASP A 165 3.59 -17.66 -19.28
CA ASP A 165 2.66 -18.59 -19.92
C ASP A 165 3.12 -20.07 -19.87
N ASN A 166 4.17 -20.37 -19.12
CA ASN A 166 4.86 -21.66 -19.03
C ASN A 166 5.58 -22.12 -20.31
N SER A 167 5.73 -21.26 -21.32
CA SER A 167 6.59 -21.57 -22.46
C SER A 167 8.07 -21.50 -22.06
N THR A 168 8.90 -22.37 -22.66
CA THR A 168 10.34 -22.43 -22.38
C THR A 168 11.14 -21.72 -23.47
N HIS A 169 12.06 -20.85 -23.08
CA HIS A 169 12.89 -20.06 -24.00
C HIS A 169 14.37 -20.35 -23.76
N LYS A 170 15.08 -20.76 -24.81
CA LYS A 170 16.53 -20.95 -24.74
C LYS A 170 17.22 -19.60 -24.62
N MET A 171 18.16 -19.48 -23.69
CA MET A 171 18.92 -18.25 -23.48
C MET A 171 20.41 -18.57 -23.37
N ASP A 172 21.20 -17.93 -24.22
CA ASP A 172 22.65 -17.87 -23.99
C ASP A 172 22.94 -16.91 -22.82
N ALA A 173 24.19 -16.86 -22.38
CA ALA A 173 24.57 -16.06 -21.23
C ALA A 173 24.26 -14.56 -21.43
N ALA A 174 24.51 -14.01 -22.63
CA ALA A 174 24.22 -12.62 -22.93
C ALA A 174 22.72 -12.30 -22.87
N THR A 175 21.86 -13.20 -23.38
CA THR A 175 20.40 -13.05 -23.36
C THR A 175 19.86 -13.11 -21.93
N LEU A 176 20.34 -14.05 -21.11
CA LEU A 176 19.92 -14.15 -19.71
C LEU A 176 20.39 -12.96 -18.88
N TYR A 177 21.61 -12.47 -19.11
CA TYR A 177 22.08 -11.24 -18.47
C TYR A 177 21.21 -10.04 -18.84
N ALA A 178 20.84 -9.91 -20.13
CA ALA A 178 19.94 -8.87 -20.59
C ALA A 178 18.52 -8.97 -19.98
N LEU A 179 17.98 -10.18 -19.80
CA LEU A 179 16.73 -10.40 -19.06
C LEU A 179 16.85 -9.87 -17.62
N GLY A 180 17.98 -10.13 -16.95
CA GLY A 180 18.25 -9.61 -15.61
C GLY A 180 18.28 -8.08 -15.54
N GLN A 181 18.90 -7.44 -16.53
CA GLN A 181 18.90 -5.98 -16.63
C GLN A 181 17.49 -5.42 -16.88
N ALA A 182 16.69 -6.08 -17.72
CA ALA A 182 15.30 -5.70 -17.96
C ALA A 182 14.44 -5.82 -16.69
N ALA A 183 14.61 -6.89 -15.90
CA ALA A 183 13.91 -7.07 -14.62
C ALA A 183 14.27 -5.97 -13.60
N LEU A 184 15.56 -5.60 -13.53
CA LEU A 184 16.03 -4.49 -12.70
C LEU A 184 15.41 -3.15 -13.14
N ALA A 185 15.45 -2.86 -14.44
CA ALA A 185 14.90 -1.63 -15.01
C ALA A 185 13.40 -1.50 -14.77
N HIS A 186 12.63 -2.60 -14.94
CA HIS A 186 11.20 -2.67 -14.64
C HIS A 186 10.90 -2.23 -13.20
N LYS A 187 11.57 -2.86 -12.24
CA LYS A 187 11.40 -2.55 -10.80
C LYS A 187 11.75 -1.09 -10.51
N GLN A 188 12.87 -0.60 -11.05
CA GLN A 188 13.36 0.74 -10.79
C GLN A 188 12.44 1.81 -11.38
N ALA A 189 11.93 1.62 -12.60
CA ALA A 189 11.00 2.54 -13.24
C ALA A 189 9.72 2.71 -12.41
N HIS A 190 9.14 1.60 -11.92
CA HIS A 190 7.96 1.63 -11.06
C HIS A 190 8.21 2.31 -9.70
N ILE A 191 9.38 2.10 -9.09
CA ILE A 191 9.76 2.80 -7.84
C ILE A 191 9.80 4.31 -8.06
N PHE A 192 10.39 4.78 -9.17
CA PHE A 192 10.46 6.20 -9.47
C PHE A 192 9.10 6.79 -9.83
N ALA A 193 8.26 6.08 -10.59
CA ALA A 193 6.88 6.52 -10.88
C ALA A 193 6.07 6.70 -9.58
N ALA A 194 6.12 5.72 -8.68
CA ALA A 194 5.48 5.81 -7.38
C ALA A 194 6.00 6.99 -6.54
N ARG A 195 7.31 7.25 -6.61
CA ARG A 195 7.90 8.40 -5.91
C ARG A 195 7.38 9.72 -6.47
N ALA A 196 7.39 9.87 -7.80
CA ALA A 196 6.89 11.06 -8.48
C ALA A 196 5.43 11.33 -8.11
N LEU A 197 4.58 10.30 -8.10
CA LEU A 197 3.18 10.41 -7.65
C LEU A 197 3.07 10.91 -6.20
N LYS A 198 3.87 10.35 -5.28
CA LYS A 198 3.85 10.74 -3.85
C LYS A 198 4.47 12.11 -3.54
N ASP A 199 5.12 12.73 -4.53
CA ASP A 199 5.66 14.09 -4.44
C ASP A 199 4.66 15.14 -4.96
N LEU A 200 3.57 14.73 -5.63
CA LEU A 200 2.48 15.62 -6.01
C LEU A 200 1.60 15.98 -4.80
N SER A 201 1.11 17.22 -4.77
CA SER A 201 0.20 17.71 -3.74
C SER A 201 -0.99 18.45 -4.38
N PRO A 202 -2.21 17.87 -4.33
CA PRO A 202 -2.52 16.53 -3.83
C PRO A 202 -1.96 15.42 -4.73
N ILE A 203 -1.86 14.19 -4.20
CA ILE A 203 -1.66 13.00 -5.04
C ILE A 203 -2.88 12.89 -5.97
N PRO A 204 -2.70 12.65 -7.28
CA PRO A 204 -3.82 12.54 -8.21
C PRO A 204 -4.83 11.47 -7.80
N GLU A 205 -6.12 11.78 -7.89
CA GLU A 205 -7.20 10.81 -7.60
C GLU A 205 -7.12 9.58 -8.52
N ASP A 206 -6.61 9.75 -9.73
CA ASP A 206 -6.45 8.71 -10.73
C ASP A 206 -5.05 8.09 -10.75
N PHE A 207 -4.31 8.13 -9.64
CA PHE A 207 -2.93 7.62 -9.55
C PHE A 207 -2.74 6.19 -10.08
N ALA A 208 -3.80 5.36 -10.08
CA ALA A 208 -3.78 3.99 -10.57
C ALA A 208 -3.85 3.87 -12.11
N SER A 209 -4.14 4.96 -12.83
CA SER A 209 -4.24 4.99 -14.29
C SER A 209 -2.89 4.70 -14.96
N ASP A 210 -2.88 3.91 -16.03
CA ASP A 210 -1.66 3.49 -16.75
C ASP A 210 -0.79 4.65 -17.22
N ARG A 211 -1.37 5.83 -17.45
CA ARG A 211 -0.63 7.04 -17.85
C ARG A 211 0.46 7.48 -16.86
N HIS A 212 0.36 7.06 -15.60
CA HIS A 212 1.29 7.42 -14.54
C HIS A 212 2.41 6.40 -14.34
N TRP A 213 2.31 5.25 -14.99
CA TRP A 213 3.21 4.11 -14.78
C TRP A 213 3.92 3.73 -16.08
N PRO A 214 5.14 3.19 -15.99
CA PRO A 214 5.78 2.58 -17.15
C PRO A 214 5.02 1.31 -17.57
N GLU A 215 5.17 0.94 -18.84
CA GLU A 215 4.71 -0.34 -19.39
C GLU A 215 5.48 -1.54 -18.82
#